data_AF-A0A6G5ZUM0-F1
#
_entry.id   AF-A0A6G5ZUM0-F1
#
_cell.length_a   1.000
_cell.length_b   1.000
_cell.length_c   1.000
_cell.angle_alpha   90.00
_cell.angle_beta   90.00
_cell.angle_gamma   90.00
#
_symmetry.space_group_name_H-M   'P 1'
#
loop_
_entity.id
_entity.type
_entity.pdbx_description
1 polymer ?
#
loop_
_entity_poly.entity_id
_entity_poly.type
_entity_poly.pdbx_seq_one_letter_code
_entity_poly.pdbx_strand_id
1 'polypeptide(L)'
;SVNQIQYFTYLILTKGKIFKAGRQPRGPGQNLVTMTLRITPDLIPSFRFVAYYQVGNSEIVADSVWVDVKDTCMGTLIVKGA
;
A
#
# COMPACT_ATOMS: atom_id res chain seq x y z
N SER A 1 -4.11 10.90 22.08
CA SER A 1 -5.15 9.87 22.30
C SER A 1 -5.49 9.21 20.97
N VAL A 2 -5.64 7.88 20.94
CA VAL A 2 -6.00 7.10 19.72
C VAL A 2 -7.29 7.61 19.06
N ASN A 3 -8.16 8.27 19.83
CA ASN A 3 -9.39 8.88 19.32
C ASN A 3 -9.14 10.08 18.38
N GLN A 4 -7.92 10.62 18.33
CA GLN A 4 -7.55 11.72 17.44
C GLN A 4 -7.16 11.25 16.03
N ILE A 5 -7.01 9.94 15.81
CA ILE A 5 -6.63 9.38 14.51
C ILE A 5 -7.86 9.32 13.60
N GLN A 6 -7.86 10.17 12.58
CA GLN A 6 -8.96 10.30 11.60
C GLN A 6 -8.73 9.49 10.31
N TYR A 7 -7.46 9.24 9.96
CA TYR A 7 -7.10 8.49 8.77
C TYR A 7 -5.68 7.92 8.90
N PHE A 8 -5.44 6.87 8.14
CA PHE A 8 -4.10 6.35 7.85
C PHE A 8 -3.66 6.87 6.48
N THR A 9 -2.44 7.38 6.37
CA THR A 9 -1.82 7.66 5.06
C THR A 9 -1.02 6.43 4.65
N TYR A 10 -1.13 6.03 3.39
CA TYR A 10 -0.32 4.94 2.85
C TYR A 10 0.43 5.35 1.59
N LEU A 11 1.58 4.73 1.39
CA LEU A 11 2.44 4.84 0.23
C LEU A 11 2.72 3.44 -0.30
N ILE A 12 2.56 3.28 -1.61
CA ILE A 12 2.95 2.08 -2.36
C ILE A 12 4.25 2.44 -3.07
N LEU A 13 5.34 1.77 -2.69
CA LEU A 13 6.64 1.93 -3.31
C LEU A 13 6.97 0.71 -4.15
N THR A 14 7.39 0.90 -5.39
CA THR A 14 7.93 -0.18 -6.23
C THR A 14 9.02 0.41 -7.13
N LYS A 15 9.98 -0.41 -7.55
CA LYS A 15 11.08 0.01 -8.44
C LYS A 15 11.83 1.25 -7.92
N GLY A 16 11.97 1.35 -6.59
CA GLY A 16 12.65 2.46 -5.90
C GLY A 16 11.91 3.81 -5.89
N LYS A 17 10.63 3.85 -6.29
CA LYS A 17 9.85 5.10 -6.40
C LYS A 17 8.50 4.99 -5.68
N ILE A 18 7.93 6.13 -5.29
CA ILE A 18 6.53 6.20 -4.85
C ILE A 18 5.65 6.05 -6.10
N PHE A 19 4.94 4.93 -6.19
CA PHE A 19 4.02 4.65 -7.28
C PHE A 19 2.64 5.25 -7.00
N LYS A 20 2.17 5.14 -5.75
CA LYS A 20 0.86 5.67 -5.33
C LYS A 20 0.89 6.12 -3.88
N ALA A 21 0.16 7.18 -3.57
CA ALA A 21 -0.14 7.61 -2.22
C ALA A 21 -1.66 7.72 -2.04
N GLY A 22 -2.15 7.48 -0.84
CA GLY A 22 -3.57 7.59 -0.53
C GLY A 22 -3.86 7.66 0.96
N ARG A 23 -5.15 7.77 1.29
CA ARG A 23 -5.63 7.78 2.66
C ARG A 23 -6.74 6.76 2.85
N GLN A 24 -6.75 6.13 4.01
CA GLN A 24 -7.83 5.26 4.48
C GLN A 24 -8.47 5.89 5.72
N PRO A 25 -9.74 6.34 5.65
CA PRO A 25 -10.43 6.91 6.80
C PRO A 25 -10.58 5.92 7.95
N ARG A 26 -10.57 6.43 9.18
CA ARG A 26 -10.84 5.69 10.41
C ARG A 26 -12.01 6.35 11.14
N GLY A 27 -13.08 5.60 11.35
CA GLY A 27 -14.20 6.02 12.18
C GLY A 27 -13.86 5.99 13.68
N PRO A 28 -14.53 6.80 14.51
CA PRO A 28 -14.36 6.76 15.97
C PRO A 28 -14.58 5.35 16.52
N GLY A 29 -13.71 4.91 17.44
CA GLY A 29 -13.80 3.58 18.07
C GLY A 29 -13.37 2.39 17.19
N GLN A 30 -13.07 2.58 15.90
CA GLN A 30 -12.55 1.50 15.07
C GLN A 30 -11.10 1.17 15.45
N ASN A 31 -10.89 0.04 16.10
CA ASN A 31 -9.55 -0.46 16.40
C ASN A 31 -8.91 -1.16 15.20
N LEU A 32 -9.73 -1.77 14.35
CA LEU A 32 -9.32 -2.41 13.10
C LEU A 32 -10.01 -1.72 11.92
N VAL A 33 -9.23 -1.32 10.92
CA VAL A 33 -9.71 -0.76 9.65
C VAL A 33 -9.02 -1.53 8.53
N THR A 34 -9.78 -1.98 7.55
CA THR A 34 -9.28 -2.74 6.39
C THR A 34 -9.46 -1.93 5.10
N MET A 35 -8.62 -2.21 4.11
CA MET A 35 -8.70 -1.61 2.78
C MET A 35 -8.38 -2.68 1.74
N THR A 36 -9.15 -2.72 0.65
CA THR A 36 -8.82 -3.57 -0.50
C THR A 36 -7.87 -2.84 -1.44
N LEU A 37 -6.68 -3.40 -1.63
CA LEU A 37 -5.72 -2.93 -2.64
C LEU A 37 -5.78 -3.83 -3.87
N ARG A 38 -6.15 -3.28 -5.03
CA ARG A 38 -6.07 -4.00 -6.30
C ARG A 38 -4.61 -4.06 -6.77
N ILE A 39 -4.10 -5.27 -6.99
CA ILE A 39 -2.76 -5.50 -7.51
C ILE A 39 -2.77 -5.37 -9.05
N THR A 40 -1.81 -4.64 -9.61
CA THR A 40 -1.64 -4.44 -11.06
C THR A 40 -0.26 -4.92 -11.51
N PRO A 41 -0.03 -5.16 -12.82
CA PRO A 41 1.27 -5.56 -13.35
C PRO A 41 2.42 -4.59 -13.02
N ASP A 42 2.12 -3.32 -12.74
CA ASP A 42 3.13 -2.32 -12.36
C ASP A 42 3.86 -2.65 -11.05
N LEU A 43 3.22 -3.45 -10.19
CA LEU A 43 3.72 -3.86 -8.88
C LEU A 43 4.61 -5.12 -8.92
N ILE A 44 4.78 -5.74 -10.10
CA ILE A 44 5.72 -6.85 -10.31
C ILE A 44 7.18 -6.31 -10.26
N PRO A 45 8.13 -7.03 -9.65
CA PRO A 45 7.98 -8.31 -8.92
C PRO A 45 7.58 -8.10 -7.45
N SER A 46 7.83 -6.93 -6.89
CA SER A 46 7.47 -6.66 -5.51
C SER A 46 7.16 -5.18 -5.30
N PHE A 47 6.45 -4.93 -4.20
CA PHE A 47 6.21 -3.57 -3.71
C PHE A 47 6.28 -3.52 -2.20
N ARG A 48 6.55 -2.33 -1.67
CA ARG A 48 6.51 -2.01 -0.25
C ARG A 48 5.26 -1.20 0.04
N PHE A 49 4.50 -1.61 1.04
CA PHE A 49 3.38 -0.85 1.58
C PHE A 49 3.85 -0.19 2.87
N VAL A 50 3.95 1.14 2.86
CA VAL A 50 4.28 1.93 4.05
C VAL A 50 3.02 2.65 4.47
N ALA A 51 2.67 2.59 5.75
CA ALA A 51 1.52 3.32 6.28
C ALA A 51 1.87 4.03 7.58
N TYR A 52 1.22 5.16 7.83
CA TYR A 52 1.41 5.92 9.04
C TYR A 52 0.15 6.68 9.44
N TYR A 53 0.07 7.07 10.70
CA TYR A 53 -0.91 8.01 11.21
C TYR A 53 -0.23 9.03 12.12
N GLN A 54 -0.90 10.15 12.34
CA GLN A 54 -0.43 11.23 13.17
C GLN A 54 -1.31 11.39 14.42
N VAL A 55 -0.69 11.64 15.57
CA VAL A 55 -1.38 11.93 16.83
C VAL A 55 -1.04 13.35 17.26
N GLY A 56 -2.08 14.17 17.51
CA GLY A 56 -1.93 15.52 18.07
C GLY A 56 -1.08 16.48 17.21
N ASN A 57 -0.94 16.20 15.92
CA ASN A 57 -0.03 16.89 15.01
C ASN A 57 1.46 16.90 15.40
N SER A 58 1.87 16.15 16.43
CA SER A 58 3.23 16.15 16.97
C SER A 58 3.97 14.83 16.78
N GLU A 59 3.24 13.72 16.74
CA GLU A 59 3.81 12.37 16.69
C GLU A 59 3.35 11.65 15.43
N ILE A 60 4.29 10.97 14.75
CA ILE A 60 4.01 10.08 13.63
C ILE A 60 4.41 8.67 14.04
N VAL A 61 3.46 7.74 13.90
CA VAL A 61 3.70 6.30 14.08
C VAL A 61 3.51 5.64 12.73
N ALA A 62 4.49 4.83 12.32
CA ALA A 62 4.54 4.22 11.00
C ALA A 62 4.92 2.75 11.08
N ASP A 63 4.50 1.99 10.07
CA ASP A 63 4.93 0.62 9.82
C ASP A 63 5.08 0.37 8.32
N SER A 64 5.81 -0.68 7.96
CA SER A 64 5.97 -1.09 6.56
C SER A 64 6.02 -2.59 6.39
N VAL A 65 5.36 -3.06 5.34
CA VAL A 65 5.46 -4.46 4.89
C VAL A 65 5.99 -4.51 3.46
N TRP A 66 6.75 -5.56 3.16
CA TRP A 66 7.20 -5.88 1.82
C TRP A 66 6.37 -7.05 1.30
N VAL A 67 5.90 -6.94 0.06
CA VAL A 67 5.02 -7.93 -0.57
C VAL A 67 5.68 -8.41 -1.85
N ASP A 68 5.91 -9.72 -1.91
CA ASP A 68 6.32 -10.41 -3.12
C ASP A 68 5.09 -10.68 -4.00
N VAL A 69 5.16 -10.27 -5.26
CA VAL A 69 4.13 -10.49 -6.28
C VAL A 69 4.70 -11.52 -7.25
N LYS A 70 3.88 -12.46 -7.70
CA LYS A 70 4.35 -13.50 -8.62
C LYS A 70 5.06 -12.89 -9.84
N ASP A 71 6.30 -13.31 -10.04
CA ASP A 71 7.12 -12.94 -11.20
C ASP A 71 6.51 -13.48 -12.50
N THR A 72 5.85 -12.60 -13.25
CA THR A 72 5.35 -12.85 -14.59
C THR A 72 5.72 -11.71 -15.53
N CYS A 73 5.54 -11.91 -16.83
CA CYS A 73 5.52 -10.79 -17.76
C CYS A 73 4.37 -9.85 -17.42
N MET A 74 4.56 -8.54 -17.63
CA MET A 74 3.49 -7.54 -17.43
C MET A 74 2.34 -7.70 -18.44
N GLY A 75 2.62 -8.32 -19.58
CA GLY A 75 1.65 -8.74 -20.58
C GLY A 75 1.92 -10.17 -21.01
N THR A 76 1.41 -10.55 -22.17
CA THR A 76 1.51 -11.93 -22.67
C THR A 76 2.29 -11.97 -23.98
N LEU A 77 3.24 -12.91 -24.07
CA LEU A 77 3.92 -13.25 -25.32
C LEU A 77 3.87 -14.76 -25.50
N ILE A 78 3.28 -15.22 -26.62
CA ILE A 78 3.18 -16.63 -26.97
C ILE A 78 3.60 -16.78 -28.43
N VAL A 79 4.64 -17.59 -28.67
CA VAL A 79 5.05 -17.98 -30.02
C VAL A 79 4.24 -19.22 -30.41
N LYS A 80 3.49 -19.16 -31.52
CA LYS A 80 2.76 -20.30 -32.10
C LYS A 80 3.48 -20.75 -33.37
N GLY A 81 3.74 -22.04 -33.49
CA GLY A 81 4.21 -22.65 -34.74
C GLY A 81 3.10 -22.68 -35.79
N ALA A 82 3.50 -22.72 -37.06
CA ALA A 82 2.59 -22.90 -38.20
C ALA A 82 1.86 -24.25 -38.15
#